data_AF-A0A1S2N3P3-F1
#
_entry.id   AF-A0A1S2N3P3-F1
#
_cell.length_a   1.000
_cell.length_b   1.000
_cell.length_c   1.000
_cell.angle_alpha   90.00
_cell.angle_beta   90.00
_cell.angle_gamma   90.00
#
_symmetry.space_group_name_H-M   'P 1'
#
loop_
_entity.id
_entity.type
_entity.pdbx_description
1 polymer ?
#
loop_
_entity_poly.entity_id
_entity_poly.type
_entity_poly.pdbx_seq_one_letter_code
_entity_poly.pdbx_strand_id
1 'polypeptide(L)' 'MLGRLRESAPVRFAAGVLGADKYRGYLEYHRRAGLTDPPMTEREYWRRLAEHQEAHPGARCC' A
#
# COMPACT_ATOMS: atom_id res chain seq x y z
N MET A 1 16.38 -0.07 -29.35
CA MET A 1 15.71 1.15 -28.85
C MET A 1 14.29 0.80 -28.42
N LEU A 2 14.14 0.08 -27.29
CA LEU A 2 12.83 -0.34 -26.75
C LEU A 2 12.22 0.81 -25.96
N GLY A 3 11.65 1.77 -26.69
CA GLY A 3 11.02 2.95 -26.13
C GLY A 3 9.58 2.66 -25.69
N ARG A 4 9.37 2.72 -24.38
CA ARG A 4 8.13 3.19 -23.74
C ARG A 4 6.91 2.30 -23.96
N LEU A 5 6.84 1.20 -23.20
CA LEU A 5 5.56 0.64 -22.77
C LEU A 5 4.79 1.75 -22.05
N ARG A 6 3.77 2.28 -22.71
CA ARG A 6 2.80 3.21 -22.12
C ARG A 6 2.07 2.46 -21.02
N GLU A 7 2.41 2.74 -19.77
CA GLU A 7 1.62 2.35 -18.61
C GLU A 7 0.18 2.86 -18.83
N SER A 8 -0.73 1.93 -19.04
CA SER A 8 -2.13 2.24 -19.33
C SER A 8 -2.81 2.77 -18.07
N ALA A 9 -3.57 3.86 -18.20
CA ALA A 9 -4.38 4.46 -17.14
C ALA A 9 -5.12 3.45 -16.23
N PRO A 10 -5.69 2.34 -16.73
CA PRO A 10 -6.29 1.31 -15.87
C PRO A 10 -5.30 0.63 -14.92
N VAL A 11 -4.02 0.44 -15.27
CA VAL A 11 -3.02 -0.12 -14.35
C VAL A 11 -2.70 0.85 -13.22
N ARG A 12 -2.64 2.15 -13.51
CA ARG A 12 -2.45 3.20 -12.50
C ARG A 12 -3.67 3.35 -11.59
N PHE A 13 -4.87 3.24 -12.17
CA PHE A 13 -6.11 3.30 -11.41
C PHE A 13 -6.32 2.03 -10.58
N ALA A 14 -6.02 0.86 -11.13
CA ALA A 14 -5.99 -0.40 -10.42
C ALA A 14 -4.93 -0.40 -9.31
N ALA A 15 -3.76 0.21 -9.51
CA ALA A 15 -2.78 0.38 -8.44
C ALA A 15 -3.28 1.30 -7.31
N GLY A 16 -4.03 2.34 -7.64
CA GLY A 16 -4.67 3.23 -6.66
C GLY A 16 -5.88 2.61 -5.95
N VAL A 17 -6.65 1.77 -6.64
CA VAL A 17 -7.90 1.15 -6.15
C VAL A 17 -7.67 -0.22 -5.49
N LEU A 18 -6.73 -1.02 -5.97
CA LEU A 18 -6.38 -2.35 -5.43
C LEU A 18 -5.35 -2.27 -4.31
N GLY A 19 -4.92 -1.07 -3.92
CA GLY A 19 -4.01 -0.88 -2.79
C GLY A 19 -2.53 -1.06 -3.11
N ALA A 20 -2.13 -1.18 -4.38
CA ALA A 20 -0.70 -1.24 -4.72
C ALA A 20 0.07 0.05 -4.33
N ASP A 21 -0.62 1.20 -4.18
CA ASP A 21 -0.01 2.44 -3.66
C ASP A 21 -0.06 2.57 -2.12
N LYS A 22 -0.67 1.62 -1.38
CA LYS A 22 -0.80 1.70 0.08
C LYS A 22 0.55 1.79 0.80
N TYR A 23 1.53 1.03 0.31
CA TYR A 23 2.89 1.07 0.86
C TYR A 23 3.58 2.42 0.60
N ARG A 24 3.35 3.03 -0.56
CA ARG A 24 3.85 4.37 -0.88
C ARG A 24 3.23 5.44 0.03
N GLY A 25 1.93 5.33 0.27
CA GLY A 25 1.21 6.17 1.25
C GLY A 25 1.75 5.98 2.68
N TYR A 26 2.07 4.75 3.08
CA TYR A 26 2.72 4.48 4.37
C TYR A 26 4.10 5.14 4.48
N LEU A 27 4.94 5.05 3.45
CA LEU A 27 6.25 5.69 3.44
C LEU A 27 6.14 7.22 3.52
N GLU A 28 5.17 7.82 2.82
CA GLU A 28 4.93 9.25 2.91
C GLU A 28 4.40 9.66 4.29
N TYR A 29 3.48 8.88 4.87
CA TYR A 29 3.04 9.08 6.25
C TYR A 29 4.20 8.97 7.24
N HIS A 30 5.03 7.93 7.12
CA HIS A 30 6.20 7.72 7.97
C HIS A 30 7.17 8.89 7.90
N ARG A 31 7.42 9.40 6.69
CA ARG A 31 8.26 10.58 6.45
C ARG A 31 7.65 11.85 7.04
N ARG A 32 6.33 12.06 6.90
CA ARG A 32 5.62 13.23 7.45
C ARG A 32 5.49 13.18 8.97
N ALA A 33 5.28 11.99 9.52
CA ALA A 33 5.18 11.76 10.95
C ALA A 33 6.55 11.82 11.65
N GLY A 34 7.65 11.85 10.89
CA GLY A 34 9.00 12.05 11.42
C GLY A 34 9.44 10.94 12.37
N LEU A 35 8.97 9.71 12.16
CA LEU A 35 9.42 8.58 12.97
C LEU A 35 10.90 8.32 12.70
N THR A 36 11.69 8.32 13.77
CA THR A 36 13.13 8.01 13.75
C THR A 36 13.39 6.50 13.60
N ASP A 37 12.37 5.68 13.83
CA ASP A 37 12.43 4.23 13.65
C ASP A 37 12.50 3.88 12.16
N PRO A 38 13.24 2.84 11.75
CA PRO A 38 13.26 2.42 10.35
C PRO A 38 11.85 2.08 9.85
N PRO A 39 11.46 2.55 8.64
CA PRO A 39 10.16 2.20 8.09
C PRO A 39 10.06 0.68 7.93
N MET A 40 8.91 0.12 8.27
CA MET A 40 8.65 -1.31 8.09
C MET A 40 8.85 -1.70 6.63
N THR A 41 9.38 -2.91 6.42
CA THR A 41 9.54 -3.44 5.06
C THR A 41 8.17 -3.68 4.41
N GLU A 42 8.12 -3.67 3.09
CA GLU A 42 6.89 -3.90 2.32
C GLU A 42 6.19 -5.20 2.75
N ARG A 43 6.95 -6.27 2.97
CA ARG A 43 6.43 -7.57 3.41
C ARG A 43 5.78 -7.51 4.79
N GLU A 44 6.36 -6.76 5.73
CA GLU A 44 5.80 -6.58 7.07
C GLU A 44 4.56 -5.69 7.06
N TYR A 45 4.55 -4.65 6.21
CA TYR A 45 3.37 -3.83 5.99
C TYR A 45 2.18 -4.67 5.52
N TRP A 46 2.39 -5.53 4.50
CA TRP A 46 1.34 -6.41 3.99
C TRP A 46 0.88 -7.45 5.00
N ARG A 47 1.81 -8.02 5.78
CA ARG A 47 1.46 -8.95 6.86
C ARG A 47 0.58 -8.26 7.90
N ARG A 48 0.99 -7.11 8.41
CA ARG A 48 0.25 -6.35 9.43
C ARG A 48 -1.13 -5.91 8.93
N LEU A 49 -1.24 -5.57 7.65
CA LEU A 49 -2.51 -5.21 7.01
C LEU A 49 -3.43 -6.44 6.88
N ALA A 50 -2.89 -7.61 6.55
CA ALA A 50 -3.65 -8.86 6.54
C ALA A 50 -4.11 -9.23 7.96
N GLU A 51 -3.21 -9.15 8.95
CA GLU A 51 -3.49 -9.38 10.37
C GLU A 51 -4.58 -8.45 10.91
N HIS A 52 -4.57 -7.18 10.50
CA HIS A 52 -5.63 -6.24 10.86
C HIS A 52 -6.97 -6.62 10.21
N GLN A 53 -6.97 -7.09 8.96
CA GLN A 53 -8.18 -7.50 8.27
C GLN A 53 -8.77 -8.81 8.81
N GLU A 54 -7.94 -9.76 9.22
CA GLU A 54 -8.38 -11.01 9.86
C GLU A 54 -8.83 -10.77 11.31
N ALA A 55 -8.17 -9.89 12.06
CA ALA A 55 -8.52 -9.56 13.45
C ALA A 55 -9.78 -8.70 13.57
N HIS A 56 -10.18 -8.00 12.51
CA HIS A 56 -11.41 -7.22 12.45
C HIS A 56 -12.41 -7.79 11.42
N PRO A 57 -12.89 -9.04 11.61
CA PRO A 57 -13.87 -9.64 10.71
C PRO A 57 -15.23 -8.90 10.76
N GLY A 58 -15.48 -8.11 11.81
CA GLY A 58 -16.72 -7.38 12.04
C GLY A 58 -16.97 -6.18 11.12
N ALA A 59 -15.97 -5.69 10.38
CA ALA A 59 -16.18 -4.62 9.38
C ALA A 59 -16.93 -5.09 8.11
N ARG A 60 -17.25 -6.38 8.02
CA ARG A 60 -18.01 -7.00 6.92
C ARG A 60 -19.51 -7.06 7.14
N CYS A 61 -20.01 -6.67 8.32
CA CYS A 61 -21.42 -6.77 8.64
C CYS A 61 -22.00 -5.41 9.02
N CYS A 62 -22.14 -4.52 8.02
CA CYS A 62 -23.34 -3.72 7.78
C CYS A 62 -23.37 -3.31 6.30
#